data_AF-F4G2S2-F1
#
_entry.id   AF-F4G2S2-F1
#
_cell.length_a   1.000
_cell.length_b   1.000
_cell.length_c   1.000
_cell.angle_alpha   90.00
_cell.angle_beta   90.00
_cell.angle_gamma   90.00
#
_symmetry.space_group_name_H-M   'P 1'
#
loop_
_entity.id
_entity.type
_entity.pdbx_description
1 polymer ?
#
loop_
_entity_poly.entity_id
_entity_poly.type
_entity_poly.pdbx_seq_one_letter_code
_entity_poly.pdbx_strand_id
1 'polypeptide(L)'
;MGRTIPSYTASIDSFISVLERISKRTGSLEEVIEETKRRIRYFQNESYDEDIDPQTLVILTMISVIEDECKRNGKAQGGRNQ
;
A
#
# COMPACT_ATOMS: atom_id res chain seq x y z
N MET A 1 28.50 16.22 -10.42
CA MET A 1 27.07 16.50 -10.71
C MET A 1 26.24 15.90 -9.59
N GLY A 2 25.58 16.72 -8.78
CA GLY A 2 24.77 16.24 -7.66
C GLY A 2 23.60 15.42 -8.19
N ARG A 3 23.38 14.21 -7.63
CA ARG A 3 22.20 13.41 -7.93
C ARG A 3 20.98 14.17 -7.39
N THR A 4 20.02 14.48 -8.25
CA THR A 4 18.73 15.04 -7.83
C THR A 4 18.06 14.03 -6.90
N ILE A 5 17.76 14.45 -5.67
CA ILE A 5 16.98 13.62 -4.75
C ILE A 5 15.55 13.59 -5.30
N PRO A 6 14.98 12.40 -5.57
CA PRO A 6 13.60 12.30 -6.02
C PRO A 6 12.67 12.88 -4.95
N SER A 7 11.56 13.49 -5.38
CA SER A 7 10.54 13.95 -4.43
C SER A 7 9.99 12.78 -3.62
N TYR A 8 9.41 13.08 -2.46
CA TYR A 8 8.75 12.09 -1.60
C TYR A 8 7.74 11.26 -2.40
N THR A 9 6.87 11.92 -3.17
CA THR A 9 5.90 11.29 -4.07
C THR A 9 6.56 10.42 -5.15
N ALA A 10 7.63 10.91 -5.80
CA ALA A 10 8.32 10.11 -6.82
C ALA A 10 8.97 8.84 -6.22
N SER A 11 9.41 8.91 -4.97
CA SER A 11 9.96 7.76 -4.24
C SER A 11 8.87 6.72 -3.95
N ILE A 12 7.68 7.17 -3.56
CA ILE A 12 6.49 6.31 -3.39
C ILE A 12 6.11 5.64 -4.71
N ASP A 13 5.97 6.41 -5.78
CA ASP A 13 5.57 5.89 -7.10
C ASP A 13 6.59 4.87 -7.63
N SER A 14 7.88 5.11 -7.41
CA SER A 14 8.95 4.18 -7.78
C SER A 14 8.83 2.86 -7.04
N PHE A 15 8.56 2.90 -5.73
CA PHE A 15 8.42 1.70 -4.91
C PHE A 15 7.16 0.91 -5.28
N ILE A 16 6.03 1.59 -5.49
CA ILE A 16 4.79 0.97 -6.00
C ILE A 16 5.04 0.28 -7.35
N SER A 17 5.78 0.92 -8.27
CA SER A 17 6.12 0.34 -9.56
C SER A 17 6.97 -0.94 -9.45
N VAL A 18 7.79 -1.06 -8.40
CA VAL A 18 8.52 -2.30 -8.09
C VAL A 18 7.53 -3.38 -7.65
N LEU A 19 6.61 -3.06 -6.75
CA LEU A 19 5.60 -3.98 -6.24
C LEU A 19 4.67 -4.48 -7.35
N GLU A 20 4.21 -3.62 -8.26
CA GLU A 20 3.40 -4.00 -9.42
C GLU A 20 4.14 -5.00 -10.32
N ARG A 21 5.44 -4.81 -10.55
CA ARG A 21 6.25 -5.74 -11.35
C ARG A 21 6.40 -7.10 -10.66
N ILE A 22 6.55 -7.12 -9.35
CA ILE A 22 6.62 -8.36 -8.57
C ILE A 22 5.26 -9.07 -8.60
N SER A 23 4.17 -8.35 -8.32
CA SER A 23 2.79 -8.85 -8.34
C SER A 23 2.42 -9.50 -9.67
N LYS A 24 2.78 -8.87 -10.79
CA LYS A 24 2.60 -9.45 -12.14
C LYS A 24 3.36 -10.77 -12.33
N ARG A 25 4.52 -10.94 -11.70
CA ARG A 25 5.32 -12.18 -11.79
C ARG A 25 4.80 -13.28 -10.87
N THR A 26 4.27 -12.92 -9.71
CA THR A 26 3.75 -13.88 -8.72
C THR A 26 2.29 -14.25 -8.94
N GLY A 27 1.55 -13.44 -9.71
CA GLY A 27 0.11 -13.62 -9.91
C GLY A 27 -0.71 -13.35 -8.65
N SER A 28 -0.22 -12.49 -7.77
CA SER A 28 -0.81 -12.21 -6.45
C SER A 28 -0.72 -10.73 -6.11
N LEU A 29 -1.54 -10.26 -5.17
CA LEU A 29 -1.50 -8.90 -4.59
C LEU A 29 -1.94 -7.76 -5.52
N GLU A 30 -2.45 -8.02 -6.73
CA GLU A 30 -2.89 -6.96 -7.65
C GLU A 30 -3.97 -6.06 -7.02
N GLU A 31 -4.99 -6.67 -6.44
CA GLU A 31 -6.07 -5.96 -5.73
C GLU A 31 -5.55 -5.17 -4.52
N VAL A 32 -4.62 -5.76 -3.76
CA VAL A 32 -4.00 -5.12 -2.60
C VAL A 32 -3.20 -3.89 -3.03
N ILE A 33 -2.44 -3.98 -4.13
CA ILE A 33 -1.63 -2.86 -4.65
C ILE A 33 -2.53 -1.75 -5.19
N GLU A 34 -3.59 -2.08 -5.93
CA GLU A 34 -4.54 -1.09 -6.43
C GLU A 34 -5.25 -0.35 -5.29
N GLU A 35 -5.68 -1.05 -4.25
CA GLU A 35 -6.26 -0.41 -3.07
C GLU A 35 -5.23 0.40 -2.28
N THR A 36 -3.98 -0.08 -2.19
CA THR A 36 -2.86 0.66 -1.57
C THR A 36 -2.66 2.00 -2.28
N LYS A 37 -2.64 2.02 -3.62
CA LYS A 37 -2.51 3.25 -4.42
C LYS A 37 -3.63 4.26 -4.15
N ARG A 38 -4.85 3.77 -3.93
CA ARG A 38 -6.00 4.63 -3.55
C ARG A 38 -5.80 5.22 -2.16
N ARG A 39 -5.36 4.41 -1.20
CA ARG A 39 -5.24 4.82 0.21
C ARG A 39 -4.01 5.67 0.51
N ILE A 40 -2.93 5.49 -0.24
CA ILE A 40 -1.65 6.13 0.08
C ILE A 40 -1.73 7.65 0.03
N ARG A 41 -2.62 8.21 -0.81
CA ARG A 41 -2.85 9.67 -0.87
C ARG A 41 -3.46 10.22 0.41
N TYR A 42 -4.25 9.44 1.13
CA TYR A 42 -4.82 9.84 2.41
C TYR A 42 -3.73 9.85 3.49
N PHE A 43 -2.95 8.77 3.56
CA PHE A 43 -1.84 8.68 4.52
C PHE A 43 -0.68 9.63 4.20
N GLN A 44 -0.49 10.03 2.94
CA GLN A 44 0.52 11.03 2.56
C GLN A 44 0.32 12.34 3.33
N ASN A 45 -0.93 12.81 3.46
CA ASN A 45 -1.22 14.06 4.15
C ASN A 45 -0.95 13.97 5.66
N GLU A 46 -1.20 12.81 6.27
CA GLU A 46 -0.95 12.57 7.70
C GLU A 46 0.54 12.30 7.98
N SER A 47 1.26 11.68 7.05
CA SER A 47 2.67 11.31 7.19
C SER A 47 3.66 12.48 7.14
N TYR A 48 3.24 13.65 6.63
CA TYR A 48 4.09 14.86 6.62
C TYR A 48 4.44 15.33 8.03
N ASP A 49 3.59 15.05 9.03
CA ASP A 49 3.81 15.47 10.41
C ASP A 49 4.71 14.49 11.20
N GLU A 50 4.94 13.28 10.68
CA GLU A 50 5.62 12.18 11.39
C GLU A 50 6.99 11.80 10.81
N ASP A 51 7.51 12.52 9.80
CA ASP A 51 8.79 12.24 9.13
C ASP A 51 8.95 10.76 8.67
N ILE A 52 7.83 10.12 8.32
CA ILE A 52 7.82 8.72 7.87
C ILE A 52 8.50 8.64 6.49
N ASP A 53 9.37 7.65 6.28
CA ASP A 53 9.98 7.46 4.97
C ASP A 53 8.98 6.88 3.93
N PRO A 54 9.17 7.16 2.63
CA PRO A 54 8.29 6.69 1.56
C PRO A 54 7.97 5.19 1.57
N GLN A 55 8.94 4.34 1.89
CA GLN A 55 8.76 2.89 1.84
C GLN A 55 7.94 2.42 3.02
N THR A 56 8.22 2.96 4.21
CA THR A 56 7.42 2.69 5.41
C THR A 56 5.98 3.10 5.22
N LEU A 57 5.71 4.27 4.61
CA LEU A 57 4.34 4.70 4.30
C LEU A 57 3.61 3.68 3.39
N VAL A 58 4.27 3.22 2.33
CA VAL A 58 3.69 2.22 1.42
C VAL A 58 3.40 0.92 2.16
N ILE A 59 4.35 0.44 2.97
CA ILE A 59 4.21 -0.82 3.71
C ILE A 59 3.07 -0.74 4.72
N LEU A 60 2.99 0.33 5.52
CA LEU A 60 1.91 0.54 6.48
C LEU A 60 0.56 0.61 5.78
N THR A 61 0.50 1.31 4.65
CA THR A 61 -0.72 1.36 3.82
C THR A 61 -1.11 -0.03 3.35
N MET A 62 -0.18 -0.82 2.82
CA MET A 62 -0.44 -2.20 2.39
C MET A 62 -0.92 -3.09 3.54
N ILE A 63 -0.30 -2.98 4.72
CA ILE A 63 -0.72 -3.73 5.91
C ILE A 63 -2.16 -3.39 6.27
N SER A 64 -2.55 -2.11 6.25
CA SER A 64 -3.92 -1.69 6.54
C SER A 64 -4.93 -2.27 5.54
N VAL A 65 -4.57 -2.35 4.25
CA VAL A 65 -5.40 -2.95 3.21
C VAL A 65 -5.58 -4.44 3.45
N ILE A 66 -4.49 -5.15 3.73
CA ILE A 66 -4.52 -6.60 4.00
C ILE A 66 -5.36 -6.88 5.25
N GLU A 67 -5.20 -6.09 6.30
CA GLU A 67 -5.97 -6.23 7.54
C GLU A 67 -7.47 -6.08 7.28
N ASP A 68 -7.87 -5.08 6.49
CA ASP A 68 -9.27 -4.87 6.09
C ASP A 68 -9.83 -6.03 5.27
N GLU A 69 -9.07 -6.55 4.32
CA GLU A 69 -9.47 -7.71 3.53
C GLU A 69 -9.60 -8.98 4.39
N CYS A 70 -8.69 -9.19 5.34
CA CYS A 70 -8.79 -10.27 6.32
C CYS A 70 -10.05 -10.13 7.19
N LYS A 71 -10.36 -8.90 7.65
CA LYS A 71 -11.58 -8.63 8.43
C LYS A 71 -12.85 -8.86 7.62
N ARG A 72 -12.87 -8.49 6.32
CA ARG A 72 -14.01 -8.73 5.41
C ARG A 72 -14.24 -10.23 5.20
N ASN A 73 -13.16 -10.98 4.94
CA ASN A 73 -13.23 -12.42 4.72
C ASN A 73 -13.55 -13.21 6.00
N GLY A 74 -13.08 -12.75 7.16
CA GLY A 74 -13.43 -13.33 8.45
C GLY A 74 -14.91 -13.13 8.82
N LYS A 75 -15.50 -11.99 8.46
CA LYS A 75 -16.94 -11.72 8.66
C LYS A 75 -17.85 -12.51 7.72
N ALA A 76 -17.38 -12.85 6.52
CA ALA A 76 -18.15 -13.65 5.56
C ALA A 76 -18.35 -15.12 6.00
N GLN A 77 -17.50 -15.65 6.90
CA GLN A 77 -17.62 -17.02 7.41
C GLN A 77 -18.49 -17.15 8.66
N GLY A 78 -18.86 -16.05 9.32
CA GLY A 78 -19.70 -16.06 10.54
C GLY A 78 -21.21 -16.06 10.31
N GLY A 79 -21.68 -16.08 9.05
CA GLY A 79 -23.09 -15.82 8.70
C GLY A 79 -23.87 -17.00 8.10
N ARG A 80 -23.35 -18.23 8.12
CA ARG A 80 -24.09 -19.43 7.70
C ARG A 80 -24.28 -20.37 8.88
N ASN A 81 -25.15 -19.98 9.80
CA ASN A 81 -25.90 -20.87 10.68
C ASN A 81 -26.94 -20.03 11.43
N GLN A 82 -28.09 -19.82 10.79
CA GLN A 82 -29.40 -19.71 11.44
C GLN A 82 -30.49 -19.77 10.37
#